data_AF-A0A963RB63-F1
#
_entry.id   AF-A0A963RB63-F1
#
_cell.length_a   1.000
_cell.length_b   1.000
_cell.length_c   1.000
_cell.angle_alpha   90.00
_cell.angle_beta   90.00
_cell.angle_gamma   90.00
#
_symmetry.space_group_name_H-M   'P 1'
#
loop_
_entity.id
_entity.type
_entity.pdbx_description
1 polymer ?
#
loop_
_entity_poly.entity_id
_entity_poly.type
_entity_poly.pdbx_seq_one_letter_code
_entity_poly.pdbx_strand_id
1 'polypeptide(L)'
;LSHAAKAGAKVVLVGDQQQLQAIEAGAAFRAIHERHGGAEISEVRRQLSAWQQDATRQLATGRTGEAIRTYEKRGMVFAAETREAARTELIERWDRQRQASPSDTRIILTHTNDEVRELNQMAREKMRDADALSTDATIKAARGERQFASGDRIIFLRNERGLGVKNGTLGTVRLASAQRMAVRTDDGREVAFDTKDYAHVDHGYAATIHKAQGMTVDRAHVLATPGMDSHSAYVAMSRHRKGLALHYGRDDFADRSKLVRRLSRERGKDMAGDYKPEQAFAELRGISFRERIVKMVRQVPERAKSIFGNFRPQARSLEPIPAQANTQIEQRRAVERYARALGDIGTMEAQGLPVLPHQKDALEKAGKALEAIRPHAAADLGKALDRHPGLIAEAAGGRGQEAMRAMSKEAAVRTDPALRTERFVSDWQGLSTARKQLEQQGDRAGAARASAKLTELAKGLERDPQVEGLLRGKTRELGIDPKPERSIANELTATLARERTRAFDMGI
;
A
#
# COMPACT_ATOMS: atom_id res chain seq x y z
N LEU A 1 -1.99 12.14 32.73
CA LEU A 1 -3.19 11.31 33.03
C LEU A 1 -3.37 11.09 34.54
N SER A 2 -2.33 10.69 35.29
CA SER A 2 -2.44 10.44 36.75
C SER A 2 -2.96 11.63 37.57
N HIS A 3 -2.59 12.86 37.21
CA HIS A 3 -3.12 14.06 37.87
C HIS A 3 -4.63 14.23 37.65
N ALA A 4 -5.10 14.03 36.41
CA ALA A 4 -6.53 14.09 36.09
C ALA A 4 -7.34 13.00 36.80
N ALA A 5 -6.78 11.78 36.91
CA ALA A 5 -7.39 10.70 37.66
C ALA A 5 -7.54 11.05 39.16
N LYS A 6 -6.51 11.61 39.78
CA LYS A 6 -6.57 12.07 41.18
C LYS A 6 -7.62 13.17 41.40
N ALA A 7 -7.82 14.03 40.40
CA ALA A 7 -8.80 15.10 40.44
C ALA A 7 -10.22 14.68 40.01
N GLY A 8 -10.45 13.41 39.64
CA GLY A 8 -11.73 12.95 39.08
C GLY A 8 -12.09 13.62 37.74
N ALA A 9 -11.12 14.19 37.04
CA ALA A 9 -11.35 14.97 35.83
C ALA A 9 -11.41 14.09 34.57
N LYS A 10 -12.31 14.43 33.64
CA LYS A 10 -12.37 13.84 32.31
C LYS A 10 -11.29 14.42 31.41
N VAL A 11 -10.50 13.55 30.76
CA VAL A 11 -9.53 13.95 29.74
C VAL A 11 -10.04 13.54 28.37
N VAL A 12 -10.10 14.50 27.44
CA VAL A 12 -10.41 14.26 26.02
C VAL A 12 -9.17 14.57 25.21
N LEU A 13 -8.63 13.58 24.52
CA LEU A 13 -7.47 13.75 23.64
C LEU A 13 -7.97 13.93 22.21
N VAL A 14 -7.50 14.98 21.54
CA VAL A 14 -7.83 15.27 20.13
C VAL A 14 -6.53 15.37 19.35
N GLY A 15 -6.42 14.62 18.26
CA GLY A 15 -5.20 14.53 17.47
C GLY A 15 -5.41 13.69 16.22
N ASP A 16 -4.40 13.68 15.35
CA ASP A 16 -4.39 12.92 14.12
C ASP A 16 -3.16 12.00 14.13
N GLN A 17 -3.39 10.70 14.29
CA GLN A 17 -2.33 9.69 14.38
C GLN A 17 -1.50 9.56 13.10
N GLN A 18 -2.03 10.04 11.97
CA GLN A 18 -1.39 9.96 10.66
C GLN A 18 -0.51 11.19 10.36
N GLN A 19 -0.58 12.23 11.20
CA GLN A 19 0.34 13.37 11.08
C GLN A 19 1.75 13.03 11.57
N LEU A 20 2.68 13.95 11.30
CA LEU A 20 4.06 13.82 11.77
C LEU A 20 4.09 13.46 13.25
N GLN A 21 4.95 12.49 13.55
CA GLN A 21 5.11 12.02 14.90
C GLN A 21 5.74 13.12 15.77
N ALA A 22 5.51 13.03 17.09
CA ALA A 22 6.12 13.95 18.03
C ALA A 22 7.63 14.02 17.79
N ILE A 23 8.28 15.15 18.10
CA ILE A 23 9.75 15.23 18.03
C ILE A 23 10.37 14.32 19.11
N GLU A 24 9.79 14.35 20.31
CA GLU A 24 10.17 13.53 21.47
C GLU A 24 9.91 12.03 21.27
N ALA A 25 10.47 11.20 22.13
CA ALA A 25 10.36 9.75 22.02
C ALA A 25 8.91 9.24 22.24
N GLY A 26 8.54 8.21 21.48
CA GLY A 26 7.26 7.52 21.61
C GLY A 26 6.11 8.07 20.75
N ALA A 27 5.04 7.27 20.68
CA ALA A 27 3.80 7.53 19.98
C ALA A 27 2.58 7.34 20.92
N ALA A 28 2.57 8.06 22.05
CA ALA A 28 1.57 7.88 23.10
C ALA A 28 0.12 8.04 22.62
N PHE A 29 -0.15 9.01 21.74
CA PHE A 29 -1.50 9.21 21.18
C PHE A 29 -1.95 8.00 20.33
N ARG A 30 -1.08 7.51 19.44
CA ARG A 30 -1.30 6.28 18.66
C ARG A 30 -1.58 5.09 19.58
N ALA A 31 -0.73 4.87 20.58
CA ALA A 31 -0.86 3.73 21.49
C ALA A 31 -2.16 3.79 22.32
N ILE A 32 -2.59 4.97 22.76
CA ILE A 32 -3.87 5.14 23.45
C ILE A 32 -5.03 4.84 22.49
N HIS A 33 -4.97 5.38 21.27
CA HIS A 33 -6.01 5.16 20.25
C HIS A 33 -6.13 3.69 19.83
N GLU A 34 -5.02 3.00 19.58
CA GLU A 34 -5.02 1.57 19.22
C GLU A 34 -5.54 0.68 20.35
N ARG A 35 -5.24 1.01 21.62
CA ARG A 35 -5.66 0.19 22.78
C ARG A 35 -7.10 0.45 23.23
N HIS A 36 -7.55 1.70 23.17
CA HIS A 36 -8.84 2.11 23.74
C HIS A 36 -9.88 2.52 22.69
N GLY A 37 -9.48 2.64 21.42
CA GLY A 37 -10.30 3.20 20.35
C GLY A 37 -10.50 4.70 20.49
N GLY A 38 -11.34 5.26 19.62
CA GLY A 38 -11.70 6.67 19.62
C GLY A 38 -12.84 6.96 18.65
N ALA A 39 -13.41 8.16 18.77
CA ALA A 39 -14.28 8.70 17.74
C ALA A 39 -13.41 9.30 16.63
N GLU A 40 -13.66 8.92 15.37
CA GLU A 40 -12.92 9.42 14.21
C GLU A 40 -13.76 10.44 13.43
N ILE A 41 -13.15 11.57 13.09
CA ILE A 41 -13.75 12.55 12.18
C ILE A 41 -13.20 12.29 10.79
N SER A 42 -14.05 11.78 9.91
CA SER A 42 -13.67 11.42 8.55
C SER A 42 -13.92 12.54 7.54
N GLU A 43 -14.72 13.55 7.85
CA GLU A 43 -15.08 14.61 6.91
C GLU A 43 -13.92 15.60 6.69
N VAL A 44 -13.43 15.69 5.45
CA VAL A 44 -12.37 16.64 5.07
C VAL A 44 -13.02 17.93 4.59
N ARG A 45 -12.84 19.03 5.33
CA ARG A 45 -13.42 20.35 5.00
C ARG A 45 -12.45 21.37 4.42
N ARG A 46 -11.15 21.08 4.43
CA ARG A 46 -10.11 22.06 4.04
C ARG A 46 -10.08 22.29 2.53
N GLN A 47 -10.10 21.22 1.74
CA GLN A 47 -10.05 21.29 0.29
C GLN A 47 -11.42 21.67 -0.28
N LEU A 48 -11.44 22.57 -1.27
CA LEU A 48 -12.68 23.11 -1.82
C LEU A 48 -13.37 22.15 -2.81
N SER A 49 -12.62 21.23 -3.42
CA SER A 49 -13.17 20.28 -4.38
C SER A 49 -13.27 18.86 -3.80
N ALA A 50 -14.35 18.16 -4.14
CA ALA A 50 -14.61 16.82 -3.64
C ALA A 50 -13.48 15.82 -3.97
N TRP A 51 -12.84 15.96 -5.14
CA TRP A 51 -11.75 15.08 -5.53
C TRP A 51 -10.47 15.32 -4.71
N GLN A 52 -10.20 16.57 -4.30
CA GLN A 52 -9.06 16.88 -3.42
C GLN A 52 -9.32 16.39 -1.99
N GLN A 53 -10.57 16.45 -1.53
CA GLN A 53 -10.98 15.86 -0.26
C GLN A 53 -10.77 14.33 -0.29
N ASP A 54 -11.16 13.66 -1.37
CA ASP A 54 -10.93 12.22 -1.54
C ASP A 54 -9.44 11.87 -1.62
N ALA A 55 -8.65 12.62 -2.39
CA ALA A 55 -7.20 12.43 -2.44
C ALA A 55 -6.53 12.65 -1.06
N THR A 56 -7.01 13.62 -0.27
CA THR A 56 -6.55 13.84 1.10
C THR A 56 -6.91 12.67 2.02
N ARG A 57 -8.11 12.11 1.88
CA ARG A 57 -8.54 10.91 2.60
C ARG A 57 -7.71 9.68 2.20
N GLN A 58 -7.36 9.55 0.92
CA GLN A 58 -6.46 8.50 0.44
C GLN A 58 -5.07 8.61 1.08
N LEU A 59 -4.50 9.82 1.16
CA LEU A 59 -3.24 10.06 1.89
C LEU A 59 -3.35 9.67 3.37
N ALA A 60 -4.42 10.08 4.05
CA ALA A 60 -4.65 9.77 5.46
C ALA A 60 -4.87 8.26 5.74
N THR A 61 -5.33 7.50 4.75
CA THR A 61 -5.60 6.05 4.88
C THR A 61 -4.50 5.18 4.29
N GLY A 62 -3.30 5.73 4.06
CA GLY A 62 -2.15 4.99 3.52
C GLY A 62 -2.25 4.66 2.02
N ARG A 63 -3.32 5.07 1.34
CA ARG A 63 -3.52 4.93 -0.11
C ARG A 63 -2.80 6.05 -0.88
N THR A 64 -1.59 6.41 -0.47
CA THR A 64 -0.77 7.46 -1.08
C THR A 64 -0.59 7.29 -2.59
N GLY A 65 -0.48 6.04 -3.05
CA GLY A 65 -0.40 5.73 -4.48
C GLY A 65 -1.63 6.17 -5.28
N GLU A 66 -2.84 6.06 -4.73
CA GLU A 66 -4.09 6.54 -5.35
C GLU A 66 -4.12 8.07 -5.39
N ALA A 67 -3.74 8.72 -4.29
CA ALA A 67 -3.71 10.17 -4.20
C ALA A 67 -2.76 10.77 -5.23
N ILE A 68 -1.53 10.23 -5.31
CA ILE A 68 -0.54 10.69 -6.30
C ILE A 68 -1.05 10.47 -7.73
N ARG A 69 -1.70 9.32 -8.04
CA ARG A 69 -2.34 9.11 -9.38
C ARG A 69 -3.38 10.19 -9.66
N THR A 70 -4.17 10.56 -8.65
CA THR A 70 -5.27 11.52 -8.78
C THR A 70 -4.75 12.94 -9.07
N TYR A 71 -3.65 13.34 -8.42
CA TYR A 71 -2.96 14.61 -8.69
C TYR A 71 -2.26 14.59 -10.05
N GLU A 72 -1.59 13.48 -10.39
CA GLU A 72 -0.88 13.31 -11.66
C GLU A 72 -1.82 13.41 -12.87
N LYS A 73 -2.98 12.74 -12.84
CA LYS A 73 -4.02 12.84 -13.89
C LYS A 73 -4.53 14.27 -14.12
N ARG A 74 -4.35 15.16 -13.13
CA ARG A 74 -4.74 16.57 -13.20
C ARG A 74 -3.55 17.49 -13.48
N GLY A 75 -2.40 16.94 -13.86
CA GLY A 75 -1.20 17.69 -14.16
C GLY A 75 -0.66 18.45 -12.94
N MET A 76 -0.73 17.84 -11.75
CA MET A 76 -0.24 18.42 -10.50
C MET A 76 1.00 17.70 -9.94
N VAL A 77 1.53 16.72 -10.66
CA VAL A 77 2.76 15.99 -10.33
C VAL A 77 3.75 16.21 -11.47
N PHE A 78 4.96 16.65 -11.13
CA PHE A 78 6.00 17.07 -12.08
C PHE A 78 7.29 16.33 -11.78
N ALA A 79 7.79 15.63 -12.79
CA ALA A 79 9.07 14.96 -12.76
C ALA A 79 10.07 15.77 -13.57
N ALA A 80 11.24 16.04 -13.01
CA ALA A 80 12.38 16.59 -13.75
C ALA A 80 13.52 15.56 -13.75
N GLU A 81 14.50 15.72 -14.65
CA GLU A 81 15.63 14.79 -14.74
C GLU A 81 16.47 14.74 -13.46
N THR A 82 16.66 15.89 -12.82
CA THR A 82 17.41 16.00 -11.56
C THR A 82 16.64 16.75 -10.48
N ARG A 83 17.05 16.62 -9.23
CA ARG A 83 16.48 17.40 -8.11
C ARG A 83 16.68 18.91 -8.30
N GLU A 84 17.85 19.30 -8.82
CA GLU A 84 18.16 20.70 -9.18
C GLU A 84 17.17 21.23 -10.23
N ALA A 85 16.93 20.47 -11.30
CA ALA A 85 15.94 20.82 -12.32
C ALA A 85 14.52 20.91 -11.72
N ALA A 86 14.17 19.98 -10.82
CA ALA A 86 12.89 20.00 -10.13
C ALA A 86 12.72 21.25 -9.25
N ARG A 87 13.79 21.72 -8.58
CA ARG A 87 13.79 22.99 -7.84
C ARG A 87 13.52 24.17 -8.75
N THR A 88 14.25 24.29 -9.86
CA THR A 88 14.06 25.37 -10.83
C THR A 88 12.64 25.38 -11.37
N GLU A 89 12.13 24.25 -11.83
CA GLU A 89 10.76 24.14 -12.35
C GLU A 89 9.69 24.45 -11.29
N LEU A 90 9.94 24.06 -10.03
CA LEU A 90 9.06 24.40 -8.91
C LEU A 90 8.99 25.91 -8.72
N ILE A 91 10.13 26.58 -8.67
CA ILE A 91 10.22 28.05 -8.49
C ILE A 91 9.55 28.78 -9.65
N GLU A 92 9.80 28.35 -10.87
CA GLU A 92 9.13 28.89 -12.07
C GLU A 92 7.61 28.74 -12.00
N ARG A 93 7.11 27.58 -11.56
CA ARG A 93 5.67 27.37 -11.39
C ARG A 93 5.09 28.19 -10.26
N TRP A 94 5.81 28.28 -9.15
CA TRP A 94 5.43 29.11 -8.00
C TRP A 94 5.31 30.57 -8.41
N ASP A 95 6.27 31.09 -9.18
CA ASP A 95 6.26 32.49 -9.62
C ASP A 95 5.11 32.77 -10.60
N ARG A 96 4.89 31.88 -11.59
CA ARG A 96 3.71 31.99 -12.48
C ARG A 96 2.39 32.01 -11.70
N GLN A 97 2.25 31.15 -10.69
CA GLN A 97 1.04 31.13 -9.86
C GLN A 97 0.91 32.35 -8.95
N ARG A 98 2.04 32.89 -8.46
CA ARG A 98 2.08 34.13 -7.69
C ARG A 98 1.56 35.30 -8.52
N GLN A 99 1.98 35.41 -9.77
CA GLN A 99 1.53 36.47 -10.69
C GLN A 99 0.06 36.29 -11.08
N ALA A 100 -0.37 35.06 -11.40
CA ALA A 100 -1.74 34.78 -11.83
C ALA A 100 -2.80 34.88 -10.71
N SER A 101 -2.41 34.73 -9.46
CA SER A 101 -3.33 34.76 -8.31
C SER A 101 -2.65 35.41 -7.10
N PRO A 102 -2.38 36.73 -7.13
CA PRO A 102 -1.52 37.40 -6.15
C PRO A 102 -2.06 37.33 -4.72
N SER A 103 -3.39 37.33 -4.55
CA SER A 103 -4.08 37.25 -3.26
C SER A 103 -4.07 35.86 -2.61
N ASP A 104 -3.78 34.79 -3.37
CA ASP A 104 -3.73 33.45 -2.81
C ASP A 104 -2.53 33.28 -1.86
N THR A 105 -2.78 32.73 -0.68
CA THR A 105 -1.71 32.33 0.24
C THR A 105 -0.95 31.13 -0.33
N ARG A 106 0.39 31.14 -0.18
CA ARG A 106 1.26 30.12 -0.76
C ARG A 106 2.45 29.74 0.12
N ILE A 107 2.87 28.49 0.03
CA ILE A 107 4.08 27.98 0.69
C ILE A 107 4.74 26.87 -0.14
N ILE A 108 6.06 26.84 -0.11
CA ILE A 108 6.87 25.73 -0.62
C ILE A 108 7.28 24.84 0.55
N LEU A 109 7.08 23.52 0.42
CA LEU A 109 7.37 22.54 1.47
C LEU A 109 8.40 21.52 0.99
N THR A 110 9.38 21.23 1.83
CA THR A 110 10.39 20.19 1.62
C THR A 110 10.85 19.59 2.95
N HIS A 111 11.71 18.59 2.91
CA HIS A 111 12.10 17.82 4.07
C HIS A 111 13.25 18.46 4.88
N THR A 112 14.31 18.94 4.24
CA THR A 112 15.55 19.36 4.92
C THR A 112 15.69 20.89 4.99
N ASN A 113 16.49 21.39 5.95
CA ASN A 113 16.74 22.83 6.07
C ASN A 113 17.60 23.39 4.93
N ASP A 114 18.47 22.56 4.34
CA ASP A 114 19.33 22.98 3.22
C ASP A 114 18.49 23.25 1.97
N GLU A 115 17.58 22.34 1.62
CA GLU A 115 16.62 22.54 0.52
C GLU A 115 15.71 23.75 0.80
N VAL A 116 15.30 23.98 2.05
CA VAL A 116 14.54 25.18 2.42
C VAL A 116 15.35 26.46 2.19
N ARG A 117 16.66 26.45 2.47
CA ARG A 117 17.52 27.61 2.27
C ARG A 117 17.64 27.94 0.79
N GLU A 118 17.93 26.93 -0.04
CA GLU A 118 18.05 27.05 -1.49
C GLU A 118 16.74 27.55 -2.11
N LEU A 119 15.60 26.92 -1.76
CA LEU A 119 14.29 27.33 -2.27
C LEU A 119 13.89 28.74 -1.84
N ASN A 120 14.22 29.16 -0.62
CA ASN A 120 13.97 30.55 -0.18
C ASN A 120 14.83 31.54 -0.98
N GLN A 121 16.09 31.22 -1.23
CA GLN A 121 16.98 32.05 -2.03
C GLN A 121 16.45 32.20 -3.46
N MET A 122 16.16 31.08 -4.13
CA MET A 122 15.66 31.09 -5.52
C MET A 122 14.31 31.82 -5.63
N ALA A 123 13.40 31.63 -4.67
CA ALA A 123 12.12 32.35 -4.65
C ALA A 123 12.31 33.86 -4.46
N ARG A 124 13.26 34.25 -3.62
CA ARG A 124 13.59 35.66 -3.37
C ARG A 124 14.26 36.31 -4.57
N GLU A 125 15.12 35.59 -5.28
CA GLU A 125 15.72 36.04 -6.55
C GLU A 125 14.62 36.35 -7.58
N LYS A 126 13.63 35.48 -7.75
CA LYS A 126 12.46 35.79 -8.60
C LYS A 126 11.67 37.02 -8.16
N MET A 127 11.60 37.29 -6.86
CA MET A 127 10.96 38.50 -6.34
C MET A 127 11.79 39.76 -6.64
N ARG A 128 13.13 39.66 -6.63
CA ARG A 128 14.02 40.74 -7.05
C ARG A 128 13.91 41.00 -8.56
N ASP A 129 13.98 39.95 -9.37
CA ASP A 129 13.91 40.05 -10.83
C ASP A 129 12.57 40.66 -11.31
N ALA A 130 11.52 40.52 -10.52
CA ALA A 130 10.20 41.09 -10.78
C ALA A 130 9.98 42.49 -10.15
N ASP A 131 11.04 43.13 -9.64
CA ASP A 131 11.01 44.42 -8.92
C ASP A 131 9.97 44.46 -7.79
N ALA A 132 9.68 43.30 -7.19
CA ALA A 132 8.67 43.16 -6.14
C ALA A 132 9.24 43.37 -4.73
N LEU A 133 10.54 43.71 -4.63
CA LEU A 133 11.26 43.97 -3.39
C LEU A 133 11.88 45.36 -3.40
N SER A 134 11.81 46.03 -2.25
CA SER A 134 12.51 47.31 -2.04
C SER A 134 14.02 47.11 -1.82
N THR A 135 14.72 48.19 -1.48
CA THR A 135 16.11 48.13 -1.01
C THR A 135 16.27 47.17 0.18
N ASP A 136 17.35 46.41 0.15
CA ASP A 136 17.71 45.46 1.20
C ASP A 136 18.14 46.16 2.48
N ALA A 137 17.62 45.67 3.60
CA ALA A 137 18.11 45.97 4.94
C ALA A 137 18.80 44.73 5.51
N THR A 138 20.07 44.89 5.89
CA THR A 138 20.81 43.85 6.61
C THR A 138 20.40 43.82 8.07
N ILE A 139 19.91 42.67 8.53
CA ILE A 139 19.42 42.46 9.88
C ILE A 139 20.18 41.28 10.52
N LYS A 140 20.64 41.48 11.75
CA LYS A 140 21.27 40.44 12.58
C LYS A 140 20.21 39.49 13.12
N ALA A 141 19.72 38.57 12.29
CA ALA A 141 18.77 37.55 12.71
C ALA A 141 19.45 36.50 13.60
N ALA A 142 18.65 35.77 14.39
CA ALA A 142 19.13 34.78 15.35
C ALA A 142 19.90 33.61 14.72
N ARG A 143 19.77 33.41 13.40
CA ARG A 143 20.46 32.37 12.62
C ARG A 143 21.60 32.92 11.74
N GLY A 144 22.08 34.11 12.06
CA GLY A 144 23.08 34.83 11.28
C GLY A 144 22.49 36.05 10.57
N GLU A 145 23.38 36.86 10.01
CA GLU A 145 22.99 38.04 9.24
C GLU A 145 22.21 37.64 7.98
N ARG A 146 21.12 38.37 7.71
CA ARG A 146 20.25 38.17 6.55
C ARG A 146 19.77 39.50 6.00
N GLN A 147 19.51 39.51 4.70
CA GLN A 147 18.95 40.66 4.00
C GLN A 147 17.43 40.50 3.89
N PHE A 148 16.68 41.50 4.33
CA PHE A 148 15.24 41.57 4.16
C PHE A 148 14.87 42.87 3.45
N ALA A 149 13.84 42.82 2.62
CA ALA A 149 13.28 43.97 1.92
C ALA A 149 11.77 44.07 2.18
N SER A 150 11.18 45.25 1.98
CA SER A 150 9.74 45.35 1.90
C SER A 150 9.22 44.48 0.75
N GLY A 151 8.13 43.77 0.97
CA GLY A 151 7.62 42.74 0.06
C GLY A 151 8.09 41.32 0.39
N ASP A 152 9.15 41.15 1.19
CA ASP A 152 9.65 39.82 1.53
C ASP A 152 8.64 38.99 2.31
N ARG A 153 8.61 37.69 2.01
CA ARG A 153 7.91 36.71 2.83
C ARG A 153 8.81 36.23 3.96
N ILE A 154 8.31 36.26 5.20
CA ILE A 154 9.06 35.79 6.37
C ILE A 154 8.27 34.80 7.23
N ILE A 155 9.01 34.07 8.07
CA ILE A 155 8.49 33.17 9.09
C ILE A 155 9.06 33.54 10.46
N PHE A 156 8.20 33.60 11.48
CA PHE A 156 8.60 33.78 12.87
C PHE A 156 9.07 32.44 13.45
N LEU A 157 10.22 32.44 14.13
CA LEU A 157 10.86 31.23 14.64
C LEU A 157 10.74 31.04 16.15
N ARG A 158 10.27 32.07 16.89
CA ARG A 158 10.06 32.01 18.34
C ARG A 158 8.66 32.50 18.68
N ASN A 159 8.08 31.95 19.75
CA ASN A 159 6.86 32.51 20.32
C ASN A 159 7.20 33.82 21.03
N GLU A 160 6.40 34.87 20.81
CA GLU A 160 6.52 36.12 21.54
C GLU A 160 5.12 36.65 21.87
N ARG A 161 4.77 36.64 23.16
CA ARG A 161 3.41 36.96 23.61
C ARG A 161 3.10 38.43 23.42
N GLY A 162 4.08 39.32 23.65
CA GLY A 162 3.91 40.76 23.49
C GLY A 162 3.60 41.16 22.04
N LEU A 163 4.16 40.42 21.07
CA LEU A 163 3.91 40.62 19.64
C LEU A 163 2.72 39.79 19.13
N GLY A 164 2.17 38.89 19.97
CA GLY A 164 1.13 37.94 19.57
C GLY A 164 1.55 36.99 18.45
N VAL A 165 2.85 36.72 18.28
CA VAL A 165 3.36 35.83 17.23
C VAL A 165 3.76 34.47 17.81
N LYS A 166 3.52 33.43 17.03
CA LYS A 166 3.91 32.05 17.35
C LYS A 166 4.99 31.59 16.38
N ASN A 167 5.82 30.64 16.79
CA ASN A 167 6.73 29.93 15.90
C ASN A 167 5.93 29.27 14.77
N GLY A 168 6.32 29.54 13.53
CA GLY A 168 5.60 29.11 12.33
C GLY A 168 4.64 30.15 11.75
N THR A 169 4.43 31.29 12.43
CA THR A 169 3.60 32.38 11.87
C THR A 169 4.26 32.93 10.61
N LEU A 170 3.49 33.07 9.53
CA LEU A 170 3.94 33.67 8.28
C LEU A 170 3.45 35.11 8.15
N GLY A 171 4.22 35.93 7.45
CA GLY A 171 3.85 37.29 7.15
C GLY A 171 4.66 37.90 6.02
N THR A 172 4.19 39.04 5.53
CA THR A 172 4.85 39.83 4.50
C THR A 172 5.40 41.10 5.11
N VAL A 173 6.68 41.37 4.87
CA VAL A 173 7.37 42.57 5.33
C VAL A 173 6.77 43.79 4.64
N ARG A 174 6.40 44.79 5.44
CA ARG A 174 5.93 46.11 5.00
C ARG A 174 7.05 47.14 5.06
N LEU A 175 7.93 47.00 6.04
CA LEU A 175 9.10 47.83 6.22
C LEU A 175 10.22 46.99 6.83
N ALA A 176 11.41 47.11 6.27
CA ALA A 176 12.63 46.55 6.84
C ALA A 176 13.68 47.66 6.94
N SER A 177 14.23 47.84 8.13
CA SER A 177 15.45 48.61 8.38
C SER A 177 16.35 47.81 9.33
N ALA A 178 17.60 48.27 9.51
CA ALA A 178 18.54 47.60 10.40
C ALA A 178 18.04 47.53 11.86
N GLN A 179 17.23 48.49 12.31
CA GLN A 179 16.73 48.60 13.68
C GLN A 179 15.27 48.15 13.83
N ARG A 180 14.44 48.23 12.78
CA ARG A 180 13.00 47.99 12.92
C ARG A 180 12.45 47.17 11.76
N MET A 181 11.53 46.28 12.08
CA MET A 181 10.72 45.57 11.08
C MET A 181 9.23 45.82 11.34
N ALA A 182 8.47 45.94 10.27
CA ALA A 182 7.02 45.90 10.29
C ALA A 182 6.53 44.81 9.34
N VAL A 183 5.68 43.92 9.83
CA VAL A 183 5.25 42.70 9.13
C VAL A 183 3.74 42.60 9.21
N ARG A 184 3.09 42.41 8.06
CA ARG A 184 1.68 42.04 8.00
C ARG A 184 1.57 40.53 7.97
N THR A 185 1.09 39.95 9.06
CA THR A 185 0.85 38.51 9.19
C THR A 185 -0.34 38.06 8.34
N ASP A 186 -0.43 36.76 8.06
CA ASP A 186 -1.51 36.19 7.23
C ASP A 186 -2.90 36.29 7.85
N ASP A 187 -2.98 36.37 9.18
CA ASP A 187 -4.24 36.58 9.89
C ASP A 187 -4.69 38.07 9.87
N GLY A 188 -3.94 38.93 9.18
CA GLY A 188 -4.26 40.33 8.94
C GLY A 188 -3.66 41.29 9.95
N ARG A 189 -3.00 40.83 11.01
CA ARG A 189 -2.39 41.72 12.01
C ARG A 189 -1.11 42.35 11.49
N GLU A 190 -0.89 43.60 11.88
CA GLU A 190 0.37 44.29 11.70
C GLU A 190 1.21 44.15 12.98
N VAL A 191 2.43 43.65 12.82
CA VAL A 191 3.37 43.42 13.91
C VAL A 191 4.62 44.22 13.61
N ALA A 192 4.93 45.18 14.48
CA ALA A 192 6.17 45.94 14.41
C ALA A 192 7.04 45.65 15.63
N PHE A 193 8.34 45.48 15.41
CA PHE A 193 9.29 45.16 16.46
C PHE A 193 10.67 45.75 16.15
N ASP A 194 11.44 46.01 17.19
CA ASP A 194 12.86 46.33 17.08
C ASP A 194 13.65 45.03 16.86
N THR A 195 14.61 45.06 15.93
CA THR A 195 15.43 43.88 15.58
C THR A 195 16.34 43.45 16.73
N LYS A 196 16.61 44.33 17.70
CA LYS A 196 17.33 44.01 18.94
C LYS A 196 16.48 43.21 19.93
N ASP A 197 15.18 43.52 20.01
CA ASP A 197 14.26 42.87 20.94
C ASP A 197 13.77 41.53 20.38
N TYR A 198 13.64 41.43 19.05
CA TYR A 198 13.21 40.21 18.39
C TYR A 198 13.95 39.96 17.07
N ALA A 199 14.88 39.01 17.10
CA ALA A 199 15.71 38.61 15.96
C ALA A 199 15.33 37.23 15.37
N HIS A 200 14.28 36.57 15.87
CA HIS A 200 13.93 35.20 15.50
C HIS A 200 13.03 35.15 14.26
N VAL A 201 13.56 35.62 13.13
CA VAL A 201 12.90 35.61 11.81
C VAL A 201 13.80 34.97 10.74
N ASP A 202 13.18 34.42 9.70
CA ASP A 202 13.85 33.91 8.50
C ASP A 202 12.94 34.12 7.27
N HIS A 203 13.44 33.87 6.06
CA HIS A 203 12.60 33.87 4.86
C HIS A 203 11.55 32.75 4.94
N GLY A 204 10.35 33.07 4.47
CA GLY A 204 9.15 32.23 4.61
C GLY A 204 8.51 31.84 3.28
N TYR A 205 9.25 31.89 2.18
CA TYR A 205 8.78 31.37 0.88
C TYR A 205 8.72 29.84 0.89
N ALA A 206 9.71 29.22 1.54
CA ALA A 206 9.81 27.79 1.78
C ALA A 206 9.95 27.46 3.27
N ALA A 207 9.41 26.31 3.68
CA ALA A 207 9.51 25.80 5.03
C ALA A 207 9.64 24.28 5.05
N THR A 208 10.17 23.74 6.16
CA THR A 208 10.17 22.29 6.35
C THR A 208 8.74 21.79 6.59
N ILE A 209 8.44 20.56 6.16
CA ILE A 209 7.12 19.95 6.34
C ILE A 209 6.69 19.94 7.83
N HIS A 210 7.65 19.75 8.74
CA HIS A 210 7.42 19.83 10.19
C HIS A 210 6.92 21.21 10.66
N LYS A 211 7.47 22.30 10.10
CA LYS A 211 7.05 23.66 10.44
C LYS A 211 5.69 24.04 9.84
N ALA A 212 5.24 23.31 8.82
CA ALA A 212 3.93 23.51 8.20
C ALA A 212 2.80 22.72 8.88
N GLN A 213 3.07 22.00 9.96
CA GLN A 213 2.03 21.29 10.68
C GLN A 213 1.00 22.28 11.25
N GLY A 214 -0.28 22.00 11.01
CA GLY A 214 -1.38 22.91 11.37
C GLY A 214 -1.59 24.10 10.42
N MET A 215 -0.65 24.36 9.50
CA MET A 215 -0.79 25.41 8.50
C MET A 215 -1.86 25.06 7.46
N THR A 216 -2.52 26.08 6.93
CA THR A 216 -3.41 25.99 5.77
C THR A 216 -3.14 27.16 4.84
N VAL A 217 -2.92 26.87 3.57
CA VAL A 217 -2.70 27.86 2.50
C VAL A 217 -3.62 27.57 1.32
N ASP A 218 -3.79 28.52 0.41
CA ASP A 218 -4.55 28.29 -0.80
C ASP A 218 -3.79 27.38 -1.76
N ARG A 219 -2.47 27.59 -1.90
CA ARG A 219 -1.61 26.85 -2.83
C ARG A 219 -0.35 26.31 -2.14
N ALA A 220 -0.09 25.02 -2.28
CA ALA A 220 1.11 24.39 -1.76
C ALA A 220 1.98 23.85 -2.90
N HIS A 221 3.27 24.11 -2.84
CA HIS A 221 4.28 23.46 -3.69
C HIS A 221 5.08 22.51 -2.81
N VAL A 222 5.31 21.28 -3.26
CA VAL A 222 6.03 20.27 -2.50
C VAL A 222 7.19 19.76 -3.34
N LEU A 223 8.41 19.86 -2.83
CA LEU A 223 9.56 19.16 -3.38
C LEU A 223 9.71 17.83 -2.65
N ALA A 224 9.50 16.72 -3.36
CA ALA A 224 9.72 15.40 -2.81
C ALA A 224 11.21 15.10 -2.76
N THR A 225 11.68 14.57 -1.63
CA THR A 225 13.06 14.12 -1.45
C THR A 225 13.09 12.73 -0.80
N PRO A 226 14.17 11.94 -0.92
CA PRO A 226 14.24 10.58 -0.38
C PRO A 226 14.01 10.48 1.13
N GLY A 227 14.19 11.57 1.88
CA GLY A 227 13.92 11.63 3.32
C GLY A 227 12.44 11.52 3.71
N MET A 228 11.53 11.75 2.75
CA MET A 228 10.09 11.70 2.98
C MET A 228 9.54 10.27 3.09
N ASP A 229 8.35 10.19 3.67
CA ASP A 229 7.59 9.01 4.04
C ASP A 229 6.08 9.30 3.98
N SER A 230 5.24 8.37 4.44
CA SER A 230 3.77 8.52 4.46
C SER A 230 3.27 9.71 5.26
N HIS A 231 3.77 9.90 6.49
CA HIS A 231 3.34 10.99 7.37
C HIS A 231 3.74 12.34 6.80
N SER A 232 4.98 12.48 6.30
CA SER A 232 5.43 13.72 5.66
C SER A 232 4.72 13.98 4.34
N ALA A 233 4.41 12.97 3.53
CA ALA A 233 3.59 13.12 2.33
C ALA A 233 2.17 13.61 2.66
N TYR A 234 1.50 12.97 3.62
CA TYR A 234 0.16 13.36 4.07
C TYR A 234 0.17 14.80 4.61
N VAL A 235 1.12 15.14 5.47
CA VAL A 235 1.24 16.50 6.00
C VAL A 235 1.51 17.50 4.89
N ALA A 236 2.48 17.27 4.00
CA ALA A 236 2.85 18.24 2.96
C ALA A 236 1.71 18.45 1.94
N MET A 237 1.14 17.36 1.44
CA MET A 237 0.17 17.39 0.35
C MET A 237 -1.22 17.83 0.82
N SER A 238 -1.53 17.80 2.12
CA SER A 238 -2.85 18.19 2.65
C SER A 238 -2.95 19.66 3.09
N ARG A 239 -1.91 20.49 2.95
CA ARG A 239 -1.93 21.91 3.43
C ARG A 239 -2.69 22.89 2.53
N HIS A 240 -3.01 22.51 1.31
CA HIS A 240 -3.68 23.38 0.33
C HIS A 240 -5.21 23.38 0.49
N ARG A 241 -5.84 24.51 0.16
CA ARG A 241 -7.29 24.65 -0.05
C ARG A 241 -7.68 24.53 -1.52
N LYS A 242 -6.90 25.17 -2.41
CA LYS A 242 -7.20 25.33 -3.84
C LYS A 242 -6.33 24.45 -4.74
N GLY A 243 -5.01 24.41 -4.51
CA GLY A 243 -4.10 23.73 -5.44
C GLY A 243 -2.83 23.18 -4.80
N LEU A 244 -2.35 22.07 -5.37
CA LEU A 244 -1.10 21.42 -5.01
C LEU A 244 -0.23 21.28 -6.26
N ALA A 245 1.09 21.41 -6.12
CA ALA A 245 2.07 21.01 -7.11
C ALA A 245 3.15 20.17 -6.44
N LEU A 246 3.27 18.90 -6.82
CA LEU A 246 4.29 17.98 -6.33
C LEU A 246 5.41 17.87 -7.37
N HIS A 247 6.64 18.18 -6.99
CA HIS A 247 7.82 18.13 -7.84
C HIS A 247 8.81 17.09 -7.32
N TYR A 248 9.50 16.39 -8.21
CA TYR A 248 10.55 15.43 -7.84
C TYR A 248 11.59 15.27 -8.97
N GLY A 249 12.83 14.95 -8.60
CA GLY A 249 13.91 14.60 -9.53
C GLY A 249 13.98 13.09 -9.80
N ARG A 250 14.31 12.69 -11.04
CA ARG A 250 14.47 11.28 -11.43
C ARG A 250 15.75 10.63 -10.87
N ASP A 251 16.77 11.44 -10.61
CA ASP A 251 17.96 11.07 -9.85
C ASP A 251 17.64 10.55 -8.44
N ASP A 252 16.65 11.15 -7.76
CA ASP A 252 16.16 10.68 -6.46
C ASP A 252 15.10 9.57 -6.60
N PHE A 253 14.23 9.69 -7.60
CA PHE A 253 13.12 8.77 -7.86
C PHE A 253 13.04 8.42 -9.34
N ALA A 254 13.73 7.34 -9.74
CA ALA A 254 13.83 6.89 -11.14
C ALA A 254 12.48 6.87 -11.89
N ASP A 255 11.41 6.48 -11.18
CA ASP A 255 10.05 6.48 -11.70
C ASP A 255 9.01 6.78 -10.62
N ARG A 256 7.77 6.94 -11.09
CA ARG A 256 6.57 7.13 -10.27
C ARG A 256 6.39 6.04 -9.22
N SER A 257 6.72 4.79 -9.52
CA SER A 257 6.59 3.68 -8.57
C SER A 257 7.57 3.81 -7.42
N LYS A 258 8.80 4.29 -7.67
CA LYS A 258 9.78 4.61 -6.62
C LYS A 258 9.30 5.77 -5.75
N LEU A 259 8.78 6.85 -6.35
CA LEU A 259 8.17 7.96 -5.61
C LEU A 259 7.06 7.46 -4.69
N VAL A 260 6.07 6.74 -5.26
CA VAL A 260 4.94 6.19 -4.49
C VAL A 260 5.44 5.25 -3.40
N ARG A 261 6.37 4.34 -3.68
CA ARG A 261 6.92 3.41 -2.67
C ARG A 261 7.56 4.15 -1.51
N ARG A 262 8.29 5.24 -1.77
CA ARG A 262 8.91 6.06 -0.71
C ARG A 262 7.86 6.82 0.09
N LEU A 263 6.96 7.53 -0.60
CA LEU A 263 5.90 8.31 0.04
C LEU A 263 4.77 7.45 0.66
N SER A 264 4.76 6.14 0.43
CA SER A 264 3.85 5.20 1.12
C SER A 264 4.53 4.47 2.28
N ARG A 265 5.83 4.69 2.50
CA ARG A 265 6.55 4.01 3.58
C ARG A 265 6.08 4.56 4.93
N GLU A 266 5.66 3.69 5.83
CA GLU A 266 5.45 4.05 7.24
C GLU A 266 6.79 3.97 7.99
N ARG A 267 7.10 5.02 8.75
CA ARG A 267 8.16 5.02 9.77
C ARG A 267 7.49 5.30 11.10
N GLY A 268 6.93 4.25 11.71
CA GLY A 268 6.35 4.35 13.03
C GLY A 268 7.43 4.49 14.11
N LYS A 269 7.25 5.42 15.04
CA LYS A 269 7.82 5.33 16.39
C LYS A 269 7.16 4.20 17.16
N ASP A 270 8.01 3.27 17.58
CA ASP A 270 7.63 2.20 18.48
C ASP A 270 7.47 2.75 19.91
N MET A 271 6.52 2.18 20.64
CA MET A 271 6.39 2.34 22.08
C MET A 271 7.02 1.13 22.77
N ALA A 272 7.60 1.32 23.96
CA ALA A 272 8.07 0.19 24.76
C ALA A 272 6.97 -0.87 24.99
N GLY A 273 5.71 -0.43 25.05
CA GLY A 273 4.55 -1.33 25.16
C GLY A 273 4.10 -2.03 23.88
N ASP A 274 4.73 -1.74 22.72
CA ASP A 274 4.52 -2.49 21.47
C ASP A 274 5.33 -3.80 21.47
N TYR A 275 6.42 -3.82 22.23
CA TYR A 275 7.19 -5.03 22.52
C TYR A 275 6.57 -5.72 23.73
N LYS A 276 6.00 -6.91 23.54
CA LYS A 276 5.59 -7.78 24.64
C LYS A 276 6.77 -8.69 25.00
N PRO A 277 7.51 -8.45 26.11
CA PRO A 277 8.67 -9.28 26.45
C PRO A 277 8.29 -10.74 26.67
N GLU A 278 7.06 -10.97 27.14
CA GLU A 278 6.49 -12.29 27.44
C GLU A 278 6.38 -13.20 26.21
N GLN A 279 6.11 -12.65 25.02
CA GLN A 279 5.97 -13.43 23.78
C GLN A 279 7.35 -13.82 23.22
N ALA A 280 8.29 -12.88 23.19
CA ALA A 280 9.66 -13.18 22.76
C ALA A 280 10.39 -14.14 23.72
N PHE A 281 10.17 -14.00 25.03
CA PHE A 281 10.80 -14.84 26.06
C PHE A 281 10.22 -16.27 26.09
N ALA A 282 8.91 -16.44 25.85
CA ALA A 282 8.27 -17.76 25.76
C ALA A 282 8.62 -18.51 24.47
N GLU A 283 8.72 -17.80 23.34
CA GLU A 283 9.12 -18.39 22.04
C GLU A 283 10.58 -18.85 22.02
N LEU A 284 11.49 -18.10 22.65
CA LEU A 284 12.92 -18.48 22.79
C LEU A 284 13.16 -19.72 23.69
N ARG A 285 12.18 -20.10 24.53
CA ARG A 285 12.28 -21.24 25.47
C ARG A 285 11.38 -22.43 25.11
N GLY A 286 10.65 -22.37 23.99
CA GLY A 286 9.83 -23.49 23.51
C GLY A 286 8.66 -23.88 24.44
N ILE A 287 8.22 -23.01 25.35
CA ILE A 287 7.10 -23.31 26.25
C ILE A 287 5.81 -22.99 25.50
N SER A 288 5.21 -24.01 24.87
CA SER A 288 3.90 -23.86 24.22
C SER A 288 2.85 -23.57 25.28
N PHE A 289 2.27 -22.37 25.25
CA PHE A 289 1.19 -21.89 26.11
C PHE A 289 -0.14 -22.58 25.77
N ARG A 290 -0.21 -23.92 25.85
CA ARG A 290 -1.36 -24.70 25.37
C ARG A 290 -2.41 -25.07 26.42
N GLU A 291 -2.27 -24.69 27.69
CA GLU A 291 -3.23 -25.12 28.73
C GLU A 291 -3.96 -24.00 29.47
N ARG A 292 -3.62 -22.73 29.24
CA ARG A 292 -4.25 -21.60 29.98
C ARG A 292 -5.32 -20.81 29.22
N ILE A 293 -5.53 -21.09 27.93
CA ILE A 293 -6.53 -20.39 27.11
C ILE A 293 -7.94 -20.98 27.28
N VAL A 294 -8.09 -22.27 27.59
CA VAL A 294 -9.42 -22.92 27.67
C VAL A 294 -10.29 -22.35 28.82
N LYS A 295 -9.69 -21.81 29.89
CA LYS A 295 -10.46 -21.12 30.95
C LYS A 295 -10.78 -19.65 30.67
N MET A 296 -10.16 -19.02 29.66
CA MET A 296 -10.37 -17.60 29.35
C MET A 296 -11.30 -17.36 28.14
N VAL A 297 -11.63 -18.42 27.37
CA VAL A 297 -12.50 -18.36 26.19
C VAL A 297 -14.00 -18.21 26.52
N ARG A 298 -14.42 -18.24 27.80
CA ARG A 298 -15.84 -18.09 28.14
C ARG A 298 -16.35 -16.66 28.36
N GLN A 299 -15.50 -15.63 28.35
CA GLN A 299 -15.98 -14.25 28.52
C GLN A 299 -15.09 -13.20 27.81
N VAL A 300 -15.22 -13.05 26.49
CA VAL A 300 -14.96 -11.78 25.78
C VAL A 300 -15.88 -11.69 24.55
N PRO A 301 -16.59 -10.56 24.30
CA PRO A 301 -17.42 -10.40 23.11
C PRO A 301 -16.56 -10.16 21.85
N GLU A 302 -17.05 -10.63 20.70
CA GLU A 302 -16.49 -10.29 19.39
C GLU A 302 -16.33 -8.78 19.21
N ARG A 303 -15.11 -8.30 18.89
CA ARG A 303 -14.89 -7.05 18.13
C ARG A 303 -13.43 -6.88 17.72
N ALA A 304 -13.15 -7.22 16.46
CA ALA A 304 -12.14 -6.60 15.61
C ALA A 304 -12.42 -6.99 14.14
N LYS A 305 -13.51 -6.46 13.58
CA LYS A 305 -13.72 -6.39 12.13
C LYS A 305 -13.70 -4.91 11.76
N SER A 306 -12.93 -4.59 10.73
CA SER A 306 -12.83 -3.25 10.12
C SER A 306 -14.22 -2.65 9.89
N ILE A 307 -14.43 -1.42 10.36
CA ILE A 307 -15.75 -0.78 10.50
C ILE A 307 -16.27 -0.15 9.19
N PHE A 308 -15.61 -0.35 8.04
CA PHE A 308 -16.11 0.15 6.75
C PHE A 308 -17.15 -0.75 6.06
N GLY A 309 -17.69 -1.76 6.75
CA GLY A 309 -18.71 -2.66 6.20
C GLY A 309 -20.07 -2.02 5.85
N ASN A 310 -20.40 -0.84 6.39
CA ASN A 310 -21.77 -0.30 6.33
C ASN A 310 -21.93 1.14 5.78
N PHE A 311 -20.99 1.68 5.01
CA PHE A 311 -21.18 3.00 4.38
C PHE A 311 -21.73 2.87 2.95
N ARG A 312 -22.98 3.32 2.74
CA ARG A 312 -23.62 3.48 1.42
C ARG A 312 -23.97 4.96 1.19
N PRO A 313 -23.25 5.70 0.32
CA PRO A 313 -23.68 7.03 -0.08
C PRO A 313 -24.74 6.95 -1.19
N GLN A 314 -25.76 7.81 -1.13
CA GLN A 314 -26.71 8.03 -2.21
C GLN A 314 -25.98 8.73 -3.37
N ALA A 315 -25.87 8.05 -4.51
CA ALA A 315 -25.26 8.59 -5.72
C ALA A 315 -26.31 9.31 -6.57
N ARG A 316 -26.04 10.58 -6.92
CA ARG A 316 -26.51 11.14 -8.19
C ARG A 316 -25.49 10.75 -9.27
N SER A 317 -26.04 10.25 -10.38
CA SER A 317 -25.41 9.49 -11.45
C SER A 317 -24.27 10.22 -12.16
N LEU A 318 -23.04 9.73 -11.94
CA LEU A 318 -21.94 9.77 -12.89
C LEU A 318 -21.53 8.30 -13.09
N GLU A 319 -21.46 7.85 -14.34
CA GLU A 319 -21.28 6.43 -14.65
C GLU A 319 -20.00 5.87 -13.99
N PRO A 320 -20.15 4.87 -13.10
CA PRO A 320 -19.02 4.28 -12.40
C PRO A 320 -18.23 3.36 -13.33
N ILE A 321 -16.90 3.48 -13.31
CA ILE A 321 -16.03 2.41 -13.78
C ILE A 321 -16.35 1.17 -12.92
N PRO A 322 -16.64 0.00 -13.49
CA PRO A 322 -17.20 -1.14 -12.75
C PRO A 322 -16.32 -1.51 -11.56
N ALA A 323 -16.90 -1.69 -10.36
CA ALA A 323 -16.19 -2.17 -9.16
C ALA A 323 -15.46 -3.52 -9.39
N GLN A 324 -15.92 -4.29 -10.38
CA GLN A 324 -15.30 -5.51 -10.89
C GLN A 324 -13.93 -5.27 -11.55
N ALA A 325 -13.73 -4.12 -12.19
CA ALA A 325 -12.47 -3.78 -12.86
C ALA A 325 -11.34 -3.56 -11.85
N ASN A 326 -11.63 -2.98 -10.68
CA ASN A 326 -10.62 -2.73 -9.65
C ASN A 326 -10.21 -4.03 -8.93
N THR A 327 -11.19 -4.92 -8.64
CA THR A 327 -10.93 -6.26 -8.09
C THR A 327 -10.18 -7.16 -9.07
N GLN A 328 -10.52 -7.12 -10.37
CA GLN A 328 -9.77 -7.86 -11.40
C GLN A 328 -8.31 -7.38 -11.51
N ILE A 329 -8.05 -6.08 -11.36
CA ILE A 329 -6.68 -5.54 -11.41
C ILE A 329 -5.87 -6.02 -10.19
N GLU A 330 -6.45 -6.00 -8.99
CA GLU A 330 -5.80 -6.49 -7.77
C GLU A 330 -5.56 -7.99 -7.82
N GLN A 331 -6.56 -8.76 -8.25
CA GLN A 331 -6.48 -10.20 -8.44
C GLN A 331 -5.39 -10.56 -9.45
N ARG A 332 -5.34 -9.87 -10.60
CA ARG A 332 -4.30 -10.08 -11.61
C ARG A 332 -2.90 -9.86 -11.02
N ARG A 333 -2.69 -8.76 -10.28
CA ARG A 333 -1.39 -8.48 -9.65
C ARG A 333 -1.02 -9.50 -8.57
N ALA A 334 -1.99 -10.06 -7.86
CA ALA A 334 -1.76 -11.14 -6.92
C ALA A 334 -1.35 -12.44 -7.63
N VAL A 335 -2.02 -12.78 -8.74
CA VAL A 335 -1.65 -13.91 -9.61
C VAL A 335 -0.24 -13.74 -10.17
N GLU A 336 0.12 -12.57 -10.69
CA GLU A 336 1.46 -12.28 -11.23
C GLU A 336 2.56 -12.41 -10.15
N ARG A 337 2.28 -12.02 -8.89
CA ARG A 337 3.22 -12.19 -7.78
C ARG A 337 3.39 -13.65 -7.38
N TYR A 338 2.30 -14.41 -7.32
CA TYR A 338 2.34 -15.83 -7.02
C TYR A 338 3.10 -16.61 -8.10
N ALA A 339 2.81 -16.34 -9.38
CA ALA A 339 3.51 -16.96 -10.50
C ALA A 339 5.00 -16.66 -10.51
N ARG A 340 5.42 -15.43 -10.14
CA ARG A 340 6.83 -15.07 -10.00
C ARG A 340 7.52 -15.86 -8.88
N ALA A 341 6.91 -15.90 -7.69
CA ALA A 341 7.47 -16.67 -6.58
C ALA A 341 7.58 -18.17 -6.91
N LEU A 342 6.58 -18.72 -7.60
CA LEU A 342 6.59 -20.11 -8.05
C LEU A 342 7.65 -20.36 -9.14
N GLY A 343 7.80 -19.44 -10.10
CA GLY A 343 8.81 -19.51 -11.16
C GLY A 343 10.24 -19.40 -10.61
N ASP A 344 10.47 -18.55 -9.61
CA ASP A 344 11.77 -18.44 -8.94
C ASP A 344 12.17 -19.76 -8.26
N ILE A 345 11.20 -20.42 -7.60
CA ILE A 345 11.39 -21.76 -7.00
C ILE A 345 11.67 -22.80 -8.08
N GLY A 346 10.82 -22.86 -9.12
CA GLY A 346 10.99 -23.83 -10.22
C GLY A 346 12.32 -23.67 -10.97
N THR A 347 12.85 -22.45 -11.05
CA THR A 347 14.18 -22.20 -11.63
C THR A 347 15.30 -22.79 -10.78
N MET A 348 15.23 -22.66 -9.45
CA MET A 348 16.21 -23.30 -8.55
C MET A 348 16.15 -24.81 -8.68
N GLU A 349 14.94 -25.39 -8.67
CA GLU A 349 14.74 -26.83 -8.78
C GLU A 349 15.25 -27.38 -10.13
N ALA A 350 14.99 -26.68 -11.23
CA ALA A 350 15.49 -27.05 -12.55
C ALA A 350 17.03 -27.00 -12.66
N GLN A 351 17.67 -26.15 -11.87
CA GLN A 351 19.14 -26.04 -11.78
C GLN A 351 19.75 -26.99 -10.73
N GLY A 352 18.93 -27.79 -10.05
CA GLY A 352 19.38 -28.67 -8.96
C GLY A 352 19.86 -27.91 -7.71
N LEU A 353 19.46 -26.65 -7.55
CA LEU A 353 19.84 -25.78 -6.43
C LEU A 353 18.82 -25.89 -5.28
N PRO A 354 19.26 -25.74 -4.01
CA PRO A 354 18.36 -25.75 -2.88
C PRO A 354 17.47 -24.50 -2.85
N VAL A 355 16.17 -24.69 -2.66
CA VAL A 355 15.20 -23.60 -2.49
C VAL A 355 15.47 -22.86 -1.17
N LEU A 356 15.76 -21.57 -1.26
CA LEU A 356 16.17 -20.73 -0.14
C LEU A 356 14.97 -20.35 0.77
N PRO A 357 15.17 -20.14 2.08
CA PRO A 357 14.08 -19.81 3.01
C PRO A 357 13.24 -18.60 2.56
N HIS A 358 13.88 -17.54 2.06
CA HIS A 358 13.16 -16.34 1.61
C HIS A 358 12.29 -16.57 0.36
N GLN A 359 12.62 -17.56 -0.48
CA GLN A 359 11.80 -17.93 -1.65
C GLN A 359 10.53 -18.65 -1.19
N LYS A 360 10.65 -19.55 -0.19
CA LYS A 360 9.48 -20.19 0.45
C LYS A 360 8.58 -19.15 1.13
N ASP A 361 9.16 -18.21 1.86
CA ASP A 361 8.43 -17.10 2.48
C ASP A 361 7.72 -16.21 1.43
N ALA A 362 8.37 -15.98 0.28
CA ALA A 362 7.79 -15.18 -0.80
C ALA A 362 6.56 -15.87 -1.42
N LEU A 363 6.63 -17.18 -1.67
CA LEU A 363 5.50 -17.97 -2.15
C LEU A 363 4.37 -18.00 -1.13
N GLU A 364 4.68 -18.22 0.16
CA GLU A 364 3.69 -18.23 1.23
C GLU A 364 2.98 -16.87 1.35
N LYS A 365 3.74 -15.76 1.33
CA LYS A 365 3.18 -14.40 1.37
C LYS A 365 2.31 -14.11 0.14
N ALA A 366 2.74 -14.53 -1.05
CA ALA A 366 1.96 -14.37 -2.27
C ALA A 366 0.66 -15.20 -2.23
N GLY A 367 0.71 -16.42 -1.68
CA GLY A 367 -0.45 -17.28 -1.44
C GLY A 367 -1.45 -16.64 -0.47
N LYS A 368 -0.98 -16.13 0.68
CA LYS A 368 -1.82 -15.41 1.65
C LYS A 368 -2.49 -14.18 1.02
N ALA A 369 -1.79 -13.47 0.13
CA ALA A 369 -2.36 -12.32 -0.58
C ALA A 369 -3.49 -12.73 -1.56
N LEU A 370 -3.38 -13.88 -2.22
CA LEU A 370 -4.47 -14.42 -3.05
C LEU A 370 -5.65 -14.87 -2.20
N GLU A 371 -5.39 -15.55 -1.09
CA GLU A 371 -6.42 -16.04 -0.17
C GLU A 371 -7.25 -14.89 0.43
N ALA A 372 -6.59 -13.75 0.72
CA ALA A 372 -7.26 -12.54 1.19
C ALA A 372 -8.20 -11.91 0.15
N ILE A 373 -7.94 -12.12 -1.16
CA ILE A 373 -8.79 -11.62 -2.24
C ILE A 373 -9.97 -12.55 -2.47
N ARG A 374 -9.72 -13.85 -2.51
CA ARG A 374 -10.75 -14.87 -2.70
C ARG A 374 -10.37 -16.15 -1.96
N PRO A 375 -11.29 -16.73 -1.17
CA PRO A 375 -11.06 -18.03 -0.53
C PRO A 375 -10.69 -19.11 -1.53
N HIS A 376 -9.67 -19.90 -1.19
CA HIS A 376 -9.05 -20.96 -1.98
C HIS A 376 -8.34 -20.50 -3.26
N ALA A 377 -8.18 -19.19 -3.50
CA ALA A 377 -7.57 -18.71 -4.75
C ALA A 377 -6.12 -19.15 -4.93
N ALA A 378 -5.35 -19.29 -3.86
CA ALA A 378 -3.98 -19.79 -3.95
C ALA A 378 -3.97 -21.27 -4.39
N ALA A 379 -4.87 -22.09 -3.85
CA ALA A 379 -5.00 -23.50 -4.22
C ALA A 379 -5.54 -23.68 -5.65
N ASP A 380 -6.55 -22.90 -6.03
CA ASP A 380 -7.13 -22.91 -7.37
C ASP A 380 -6.11 -22.44 -8.42
N LEU A 381 -5.29 -21.43 -8.11
CA LEU A 381 -4.21 -20.97 -8.99
C LEU A 381 -3.06 -21.98 -9.07
N GLY A 382 -2.65 -22.58 -7.95
CA GLY A 382 -1.62 -23.61 -7.92
C GLY A 382 -1.96 -24.77 -8.86
N LYS A 383 -3.18 -25.32 -8.73
CA LYS A 383 -3.68 -26.38 -9.63
C LYS A 383 -3.70 -25.95 -11.09
N ALA A 384 -4.13 -24.71 -11.36
CA ALA A 384 -4.18 -24.19 -12.72
C ALA A 384 -2.78 -24.11 -13.35
N LEU A 385 -1.78 -23.68 -12.60
CA LEU A 385 -0.39 -23.57 -13.06
C LEU A 385 0.30 -24.93 -13.17
N ASP A 386 -0.02 -25.89 -12.29
CA ASP A 386 0.48 -27.27 -12.40
C ASP A 386 -0.01 -27.95 -13.68
N ARG A 387 -1.27 -27.69 -14.08
CA ARG A 387 -1.84 -28.21 -15.34
C ARG A 387 -1.33 -27.47 -16.58
N HIS A 388 -1.01 -26.19 -16.44
CA HIS A 388 -0.53 -25.35 -17.53
C HIS A 388 0.77 -24.64 -17.14
N PRO A 389 1.92 -25.35 -17.06
CA PRO A 389 3.18 -24.76 -16.59
C PRO A 389 3.66 -23.56 -17.42
N GLY A 390 3.31 -23.49 -18.71
CA GLY A 390 3.63 -22.35 -19.57
C GLY A 390 3.06 -21.01 -19.08
N LEU A 391 1.95 -21.04 -18.33
CA LEU A 391 1.34 -19.83 -17.76
C LEU A 391 2.18 -19.21 -16.65
N ILE A 392 3.12 -19.95 -16.04
CA ILE A 392 3.97 -19.45 -14.95
C ILE A 392 4.86 -18.31 -15.49
N ALA A 393 5.57 -18.54 -16.58
CA ALA A 393 6.46 -17.55 -17.19
C ALA A 393 5.67 -16.34 -17.73
N GLU A 394 4.52 -16.57 -18.35
CA GLU A 394 3.66 -15.51 -18.87
C GLU A 394 3.09 -14.62 -17.77
N ALA A 395 2.56 -15.21 -16.70
CA ALA A 395 2.04 -14.47 -15.56
C ALA A 395 3.16 -13.76 -14.78
N ALA A 396 4.33 -14.38 -14.61
CA ALA A 396 5.49 -13.72 -13.99
C ALA A 396 5.96 -12.49 -14.79
N GLY A 397 5.84 -12.54 -16.12
CA GLY A 397 6.12 -11.44 -17.06
C GLY A 397 5.02 -10.38 -17.19
N GLY A 398 3.94 -10.45 -16.39
CA GLY A 398 2.86 -9.45 -16.39
C GLY A 398 1.68 -9.75 -17.31
N ARG A 399 1.64 -10.94 -17.93
CA ARG A 399 0.49 -11.44 -18.70
C ARG A 399 -0.39 -12.36 -17.83
N GLY A 400 -0.87 -11.85 -16.69
CA GLY A 400 -1.62 -12.66 -15.71
C GLY A 400 -3.08 -13.01 -16.08
N GLN A 401 -3.60 -12.60 -17.24
CA GLN A 401 -5.02 -12.79 -17.59
C GLN A 401 -5.40 -14.25 -17.83
N GLU A 402 -4.57 -14.99 -18.57
CA GLU A 402 -4.83 -16.42 -18.84
C GLU A 402 -4.71 -17.26 -17.57
N ALA A 403 -3.75 -16.95 -16.70
CA ALA A 403 -3.64 -17.56 -15.38
C ALA A 403 -4.88 -17.27 -14.51
N MET A 404 -5.47 -16.08 -14.57
CA MET A 404 -6.74 -15.79 -13.88
C MET A 404 -7.92 -16.60 -14.43
N ARG A 405 -8.00 -16.77 -15.76
CA ARG A 405 -9.03 -17.59 -16.41
C ARG A 405 -8.89 -19.05 -15.98
N ALA A 406 -7.68 -19.58 -15.99
CA ALA A 406 -7.39 -20.95 -15.57
C ALA A 406 -7.72 -21.16 -14.08
N MET A 407 -7.31 -20.25 -13.20
CA MET A 407 -7.70 -20.25 -11.77
C MET A 407 -9.22 -20.23 -11.59
N SER A 408 -9.95 -19.44 -12.38
CA SER A 408 -11.41 -19.37 -12.29
C SER A 408 -12.09 -20.67 -12.73
N LYS A 409 -11.53 -21.37 -13.73
CA LYS A 409 -11.99 -22.71 -14.13
C LYS A 409 -11.76 -23.73 -13.01
N GLU A 410 -10.60 -23.71 -12.36
CA GLU A 410 -10.32 -24.61 -11.22
C GLU A 410 -11.26 -24.33 -10.03
N ALA A 411 -11.58 -23.06 -9.77
CA ALA A 411 -12.56 -22.70 -8.76
C ALA A 411 -13.97 -23.24 -9.08
N ALA A 412 -14.39 -23.23 -10.36
CA ALA A 412 -15.67 -23.79 -10.79
C ALA A 412 -15.70 -25.32 -10.63
N VAL A 413 -14.62 -25.99 -11.06
CA VAL A 413 -14.46 -27.44 -10.85
C VAL A 413 -14.54 -27.76 -9.35
N ARG A 414 -13.89 -27.00 -8.46
CA ARG A 414 -13.96 -27.27 -7.01
C ARG A 414 -15.38 -27.23 -6.45
N THR A 415 -16.24 -26.36 -6.96
CA THR A 415 -17.60 -26.16 -6.41
C THR A 415 -18.67 -27.01 -7.09
N ASP A 416 -18.48 -27.38 -8.35
CA ASP A 416 -19.49 -28.07 -9.15
C ASP A 416 -19.16 -29.57 -9.28
N PRO A 417 -19.97 -30.47 -8.66
CA PRO A 417 -19.78 -31.91 -8.81
C PRO A 417 -19.80 -32.39 -10.27
N ALA A 418 -20.63 -31.81 -11.15
CA ALA A 418 -20.70 -32.23 -12.55
C ALA A 418 -19.40 -31.90 -13.30
N LEU A 419 -18.83 -30.70 -13.08
CA LEU A 419 -17.53 -30.33 -13.66
C LEU A 419 -16.39 -31.20 -13.09
N ARG A 420 -16.45 -31.61 -11.82
CA ARG A 420 -15.49 -32.60 -11.27
C ARG A 420 -15.64 -33.96 -11.93
N THR A 421 -16.88 -34.42 -12.15
CA THR A 421 -17.16 -35.66 -12.86
C THR A 421 -16.62 -35.63 -14.29
N GLU A 422 -16.86 -34.55 -15.03
CA GLU A 422 -16.31 -34.37 -16.38
C GLU A 422 -14.78 -34.33 -16.37
N ARG A 423 -14.18 -33.60 -15.41
CA ARG A 423 -12.73 -33.56 -15.22
C ARG A 423 -12.16 -34.95 -14.94
N PHE A 424 -12.81 -35.71 -14.05
CA PHE A 424 -12.41 -37.07 -13.70
C PHE A 424 -12.41 -37.97 -14.93
N VAL A 425 -13.48 -37.95 -15.72
CA VAL A 425 -13.58 -38.78 -16.95
C VAL A 425 -12.50 -38.40 -17.95
N SER A 426 -12.28 -37.10 -18.17
CA SER A 426 -11.23 -36.61 -19.07
C SER A 426 -9.84 -37.06 -18.62
N ASP A 427 -9.53 -36.94 -17.32
CA ASP A 427 -8.23 -37.33 -16.77
C ASP A 427 -8.04 -38.85 -16.83
N TRP A 428 -9.09 -39.61 -16.53
CA TRP A 428 -9.10 -41.07 -16.61
C TRP A 428 -8.85 -41.56 -18.04
N GLN A 429 -9.57 -41.01 -19.02
CA GLN A 429 -9.41 -41.37 -20.43
C GLN A 429 -8.04 -40.97 -20.96
N GLY A 430 -7.56 -39.78 -20.61
CA GLY A 430 -6.24 -39.28 -21.00
C GLY A 430 -5.12 -40.18 -20.47
N LEU A 431 -5.14 -40.48 -19.16
CA LEU A 431 -4.16 -41.38 -18.55
C LEU A 431 -4.27 -42.81 -19.08
N SER A 432 -5.49 -43.30 -19.34
CA SER A 432 -5.70 -44.64 -19.92
C SER A 432 -5.15 -44.74 -21.35
N THR A 433 -5.31 -43.68 -22.15
CA THR A 433 -4.78 -43.61 -23.51
C THR A 433 -3.26 -43.48 -23.51
N ALA A 434 -2.72 -42.57 -22.70
CA ALA A 434 -1.28 -42.39 -22.54
C ALA A 434 -0.61 -43.68 -22.07
N ARG A 435 -1.22 -44.40 -21.11
CA ARG A 435 -0.73 -45.72 -20.67
C ARG A 435 -0.69 -46.70 -21.83
N LYS A 436 -1.78 -46.85 -22.60
CA LYS A 436 -1.83 -47.76 -23.76
C LYS A 436 -0.75 -47.42 -24.80
N GLN A 437 -0.53 -46.14 -25.07
CA GLN A 437 0.52 -45.70 -25.99
C GLN A 437 1.92 -46.05 -25.46
N LEU A 438 2.18 -45.80 -24.18
CA LEU A 438 3.46 -46.15 -23.55
C LEU A 438 3.70 -47.67 -23.54
N GLU A 439 2.65 -48.46 -23.32
CA GLU A 439 2.71 -49.93 -23.43
C GLU A 439 3.04 -50.37 -24.85
N GLN A 440 2.39 -49.77 -25.87
CA GLN A 440 2.69 -50.04 -27.28
C GLN A 440 4.11 -49.63 -27.69
N GLN A 441 4.66 -48.58 -27.08
CA GLN A 441 6.02 -48.10 -27.28
C GLN A 441 7.07 -48.91 -26.49
N GLY A 442 6.64 -49.86 -25.65
CA GLY A 442 7.53 -50.67 -24.82
C GLY A 442 8.05 -49.97 -23.56
N ASP A 443 7.63 -48.74 -23.25
CA ASP A 443 7.99 -48.04 -22.01
C ASP A 443 7.16 -48.56 -20.82
N ARG A 444 7.60 -49.69 -20.27
CA ARG A 444 6.96 -50.32 -19.10
C ARG A 444 7.01 -49.42 -17.86
N ALA A 445 8.08 -48.63 -17.70
CA ALA A 445 8.23 -47.75 -16.54
C ALA A 445 7.24 -46.57 -16.62
N GLY A 446 7.11 -45.95 -17.79
CA GLY A 446 6.11 -44.92 -18.07
C GLY A 446 4.69 -45.45 -17.90
N ALA A 447 4.37 -46.62 -18.46
CA ALA A 447 3.08 -47.26 -18.31
C ALA A 447 2.73 -47.55 -16.83
N ALA A 448 3.70 -48.05 -16.04
CA ALA A 448 3.51 -48.27 -14.60
C ALA A 448 3.23 -46.96 -13.84
N ARG A 449 3.92 -45.86 -14.18
CA ARG A 449 3.65 -44.53 -13.59
C ARG A 449 2.25 -44.03 -13.96
N ALA A 450 1.81 -44.22 -15.20
CA ALA A 450 0.45 -43.86 -15.63
C ALA A 450 -0.61 -44.69 -14.87
N SER A 451 -0.36 -45.98 -14.67
CA SER A 451 -1.23 -46.89 -13.89
C SER A 451 -1.31 -46.50 -12.40
N ALA A 452 -0.20 -46.09 -11.80
CA ALA A 452 -0.18 -45.57 -10.43
C ALA A 452 -1.05 -44.30 -10.31
N LYS A 453 -0.96 -43.37 -11.27
CA LYS A 453 -1.83 -42.17 -11.31
C LYS A 453 -3.31 -42.50 -11.47
N LEU A 454 -3.66 -43.48 -12.33
CA LEU A 454 -5.04 -43.97 -12.45
C LEU A 454 -5.55 -44.55 -11.13
N THR A 455 -4.71 -45.29 -10.40
CA THR A 455 -5.07 -45.85 -9.10
C THR A 455 -5.31 -44.76 -8.05
N GLU A 456 -4.47 -43.72 -8.00
CA GLU A 456 -4.69 -42.57 -7.10
C GLU A 456 -5.98 -41.83 -7.44
N LEU A 457 -6.25 -41.63 -8.73
CA LEU A 457 -7.46 -40.96 -9.20
C LEU A 457 -8.70 -41.76 -8.76
N ALA A 458 -8.69 -43.08 -8.94
CA ALA A 458 -9.78 -43.96 -8.48
C ALA A 458 -9.97 -43.91 -6.96
N LYS A 459 -8.91 -43.98 -6.16
CA LYS A 459 -8.98 -43.84 -4.69
C LYS A 459 -9.52 -42.48 -4.24
N GLY A 460 -9.26 -41.43 -5.02
CA GLY A 460 -9.78 -40.09 -4.76
C GLY A 460 -11.31 -40.02 -4.73
N LEU A 461 -12.01 -40.91 -5.44
CA LEU A 461 -13.47 -40.97 -5.45
C LEU A 461 -14.08 -41.31 -4.08
N GLU A 462 -13.37 -42.06 -3.24
CA GLU A 462 -13.84 -42.41 -1.89
C GLU A 462 -14.07 -41.17 -1.01
N ARG A 463 -13.42 -40.04 -1.35
CA ARG A 463 -13.55 -38.77 -0.64
C ARG A 463 -14.57 -37.83 -1.28
N ASP A 464 -15.24 -38.25 -2.35
CA ASP A 464 -16.16 -37.44 -3.14
C ASP A 464 -17.42 -38.21 -3.60
N PRO A 465 -18.35 -38.53 -2.66
CA PRO A 465 -19.52 -39.36 -2.95
C PRO A 465 -20.44 -38.77 -4.04
N GLN A 466 -20.44 -37.45 -4.20
CA GLN A 466 -21.25 -36.76 -5.22
C GLN A 466 -20.75 -37.07 -6.64
N VAL A 467 -19.43 -37.02 -6.84
CA VAL A 467 -18.82 -37.38 -8.12
C VAL A 467 -19.01 -38.87 -8.41
N GLU A 468 -18.85 -39.72 -7.40
CA GLU A 468 -19.06 -41.17 -7.56
C GLU A 468 -20.49 -41.50 -8.02
N GLY A 469 -21.50 -40.86 -7.43
CA GLY A 469 -22.89 -41.02 -7.84
C GLY A 469 -23.13 -40.61 -9.31
N LEU A 470 -22.56 -39.48 -9.74
CA LEU A 470 -22.68 -39.00 -11.12
C LEU A 470 -21.93 -39.90 -12.13
N LEU A 471 -20.80 -40.49 -11.74
CA LEU A 471 -20.04 -41.40 -12.61
C LEU A 471 -20.79 -42.68 -12.93
N ARG A 472 -21.78 -43.10 -12.13
CA ARG A 472 -22.63 -44.25 -12.46
C ARG A 472 -23.39 -44.07 -13.79
N GLY A 473 -23.69 -42.83 -14.18
CA GLY A 473 -24.28 -42.51 -15.48
C GLY A 473 -23.29 -42.50 -16.65
N LYS A 474 -21.97 -42.56 -16.36
CA LYS A 474 -20.87 -42.41 -17.33
C LYS A 474 -19.94 -43.63 -17.41
N THR A 475 -20.40 -44.79 -16.95
CA THR A 475 -19.59 -46.02 -16.88
C THR A 475 -19.04 -46.49 -18.23
N ARG A 476 -19.80 -46.29 -19.31
CA ARG A 476 -19.34 -46.54 -20.69
C ARG A 476 -18.12 -45.68 -21.06
N GLU A 477 -18.09 -44.42 -20.66
CA GLU A 477 -16.96 -43.50 -20.91
C GLU A 477 -15.71 -43.90 -20.11
N LEU A 478 -15.89 -44.59 -18.99
CA LEU A 478 -14.82 -45.10 -18.13
C LEU A 478 -14.32 -46.50 -18.52
N GLY A 479 -15.00 -47.18 -19.45
CA GLY A 479 -14.68 -48.54 -19.86
C GLY A 479 -14.95 -49.60 -18.79
N ILE A 480 -15.91 -49.35 -17.89
CA ILE A 480 -16.32 -50.28 -16.83
C ILE A 480 -17.77 -50.72 -17.03
N ASP A 481 -18.06 -51.96 -16.64
CA ASP A 481 -19.42 -52.50 -16.58
C ASP A 481 -19.83 -52.61 -15.11
N PRO A 482 -20.69 -51.70 -14.61
CA PRO A 482 -20.90 -51.53 -13.19
C PRO A 482 -21.82 -52.59 -12.59
N LYS A 483 -21.39 -53.18 -11.48
CA LYS A 483 -22.21 -54.02 -10.62
C LYS A 483 -22.92 -53.14 -9.58
N PRO A 484 -24.25 -53.29 -9.38
CA PRO A 484 -25.01 -52.44 -8.47
C PRO A 484 -24.43 -52.35 -7.06
N GLU A 485 -23.85 -53.46 -6.58
CA GLU A 485 -23.37 -53.64 -5.21
C GLU A 485 -21.93 -53.11 -4.96
N ARG A 486 -21.22 -52.66 -6.00
CA ARG A 486 -19.84 -52.16 -5.87
C ARG A 486 -19.78 -50.65 -6.09
N SER A 487 -18.87 -50.00 -5.35
CA SER A 487 -18.49 -48.60 -5.57
C SER A 487 -17.72 -48.47 -6.89
N ILE A 488 -17.90 -47.36 -7.61
CA ILE A 488 -17.20 -47.11 -8.88
C ILE A 488 -15.67 -47.09 -8.66
N ALA A 489 -15.20 -46.57 -7.53
CA ALA A 489 -13.78 -46.54 -7.16
C ALA A 489 -13.14 -47.96 -7.14
N ASN A 490 -13.81 -48.91 -6.49
CA ASN A 490 -13.37 -50.30 -6.43
C ASN A 490 -13.42 -50.98 -7.80
N GLU A 491 -14.39 -50.65 -8.65
CA GLU A 491 -14.48 -51.23 -9.99
C GLU A 491 -13.37 -50.75 -10.91
N LEU A 492 -13.06 -49.45 -10.88
CA LEU A 492 -11.94 -48.85 -11.60
C LEU A 492 -10.61 -49.44 -11.14
N THR A 493 -10.43 -49.66 -9.84
CA THR A 493 -9.23 -50.29 -9.30
C THR A 493 -9.13 -51.76 -9.72
N ALA A 494 -10.27 -52.48 -9.77
CA ALA A 494 -10.32 -53.87 -10.21
C ALA A 494 -10.10 -54.04 -11.72
N THR A 495 -10.51 -53.09 -12.57
CA THR A 495 -10.14 -53.12 -14.00
C THR A 495 -8.65 -52.92 -14.21
N LEU A 496 -8.04 -51.93 -13.53
CA LEU A 496 -6.59 -51.73 -13.58
C LEU A 496 -5.80 -52.97 -13.14
N ALA A 497 -6.25 -53.64 -12.07
CA ALA A 497 -5.63 -54.88 -11.59
C ALA A 497 -5.75 -56.03 -12.61
N ARG A 498 -6.94 -56.22 -13.22
CA ARG A 498 -7.19 -57.27 -14.22
C ARG A 498 -6.36 -57.09 -15.49
N GLU A 499 -6.23 -55.85 -15.95
CA GLU A 499 -5.42 -55.52 -17.12
C GLU A 499 -3.93 -55.71 -16.85
N ARG A 500 -3.47 -55.40 -15.63
CA ARG A 500 -2.09 -55.68 -15.20
C ARG A 500 -1.81 -57.19 -15.25
N THR A 501 -2.70 -58.04 -14.76
CA THR A 501 -2.54 -59.51 -14.83
C THR A 501 -2.54 -60.05 -16.27
N ARG A 502 -3.36 -59.51 -17.18
CA ARG A 502 -3.36 -59.90 -18.60
C ARG A 502 -2.08 -59.52 -19.34
N ALA A 503 -1.46 -58.39 -18.98
CA ALA A 503 -0.16 -57.99 -19.52
C ALA A 503 1.00 -58.88 -19.03
N PHE A 504 0.86 -59.54 -17.88
CA PHE A 504 1.80 -60.55 -17.40
C PHE A 504 1.62 -61.91 -18.09
N ASP A 505 0.38 -62.30 -18.43
CA ASP A 505 0.10 -63.58 -19.12
C ASP A 505 0.44 -63.57 -20.63
N MET A 506 0.47 -62.40 -21.29
CA MET A 506 0.88 -62.28 -22.70
C MET A 506 2.39 -62.04 -22.91
N GLY A 507 3.20 -62.33 -21.88
CA GLY A 507 4.66 -62.37 -21.97
C GLY A 507 5.17 -63.80 -22.20
N ILE A 508 4.94 -64.34 -23.40
CA ILE A 508 5.80 -65.34 -24.05
C ILE A 508 6.25 -64.72 -25.38
#